data_AF-A0A662JVD1-F1
#
_entry.id   AF-A0A662JVD1-F1
#
_cell.length_a   1.000
_cell.length_b   1.000
_cell.length_c   1.000
_cell.angle_alpha   90.00
_cell.angle_beta   90.00
_cell.angle_gamma   90.00
#
_symmetry.space_group_name_H-M   'P 1'
#
loop_
_entity.id
_entity.type
_entity.pdbx_description
1 polymer ?
#
loop_
_entity_poly.entity_id
_entity_poly.type
_entity_poly.pdbx_seq_one_letter_code
_entity_poly.pdbx_strand_id
1 'polypeptide(L)'
;MKKILQCFLLCFAVATLPVLGTEGTVGEVGPVFGPEVPQAVQREIAQYGFRIINKTYSSFFSLYDANYHAGIPQFITTDCVLYLSHVAVSASIRALELGYMSPTLHGFLRRFWALGKQAHEQEIPDNQKAAWKAILARIYVACKLLGDDLPLPAILEDQAHQIGEELRLIRDAQGPDTSPLLGYPVDYVQFKPRGHYTISEEFTRYFQAVKWLSLPFRLLDHDEALQAILLTRALIADEELRAQWSSLDALVSFIAGPPDDLDFSSLGPLV
;
A
#
# COMPACT_ATOMS: atom_id res chain seq x y z
N MET A 1 1.09 7.30 0.04
CA MET A 1 0.56 6.24 -0.86
C MET A 1 0.38 6.65 -2.33
N LYS A 2 0.29 7.94 -2.70
CA LYS A 2 0.27 8.37 -4.13
C LYS A 2 1.56 8.02 -4.91
N LYS A 3 2.72 7.97 -4.24
CA LYS A 3 4.03 7.64 -4.84
C LYS A 3 4.15 6.20 -5.38
N ILE A 4 3.45 5.23 -4.79
CA ILE A 4 3.58 3.80 -5.17
C ILE A 4 2.98 3.53 -6.57
N LEU A 5 2.03 4.34 -7.02
CA LEU A 5 1.37 4.15 -8.32
C LEU A 5 2.02 4.93 -9.47
N GLN A 6 2.94 5.86 -9.20
CA GLN A 6 3.55 6.74 -10.20
C GLN A 6 4.95 6.31 -10.67
N CYS A 7 5.63 5.38 -9.98
CA CYS A 7 6.96 4.92 -10.37
C CYS A 7 6.99 3.85 -11.48
N PHE A 8 5.84 3.37 -11.97
CA PHE A 8 5.79 2.22 -12.90
C PHE A 8 5.87 2.54 -14.40
N LEU A 9 6.03 3.81 -14.81
CA LEU A 9 5.82 4.18 -16.23
C LEU A 9 6.96 4.85 -17.00
N LEU A 10 8.18 4.99 -16.46
CA LEU A 10 9.28 5.53 -17.26
C LEU A 10 10.61 4.88 -16.90
N CYS A 11 11.07 3.94 -17.73
CA CYS A 11 12.49 3.70 -18.00
C CYS A 11 12.66 2.72 -19.18
N PHE A 12 12.35 3.18 -20.39
CA PHE A 12 12.94 2.63 -21.61
C PHE A 12 13.66 3.78 -22.32
N ALA A 13 14.95 3.92 -22.03
CA ALA A 13 15.89 4.64 -22.87
C ALA A 13 17.10 3.73 -23.07
N VAL A 14 17.23 3.25 -24.31
CA VAL A 14 18.29 2.38 -24.80
C VAL A 14 19.63 3.11 -24.67
N ALA A 15 20.61 2.48 -24.01
CA ALA A 15 22.00 2.86 -24.09
C ALA A 15 22.80 1.67 -24.66
N THR A 16 23.14 1.78 -25.95
CA THR A 16 24.14 0.95 -26.61
C THR A 16 25.53 1.36 -26.12
N LEU A 17 26.32 0.44 -25.59
CA LEU A 17 27.78 0.60 -25.46
C LEU A 17 28.49 -0.76 -25.71
N PRO A 18 29.72 -0.72 -26.26
CA PRO A 18 30.31 -1.81 -27.03
C PRO A 18 31.04 -2.84 -26.17
N VAL A 19 31.14 -4.04 -26.75
CA VAL A 19 31.93 -5.17 -26.28
C VAL A 19 33.42 -4.80 -26.23
N LEU A 20 34.03 -4.93 -25.05
CA LEU A 20 35.48 -5.06 -24.92
C LEU A 20 35.79 -6.51 -24.52
N GLY A 21 36.45 -7.20 -25.43
CA GLY A 21 36.97 -8.54 -25.19
C GLY A 21 38.24 -8.50 -24.34
N THR A 22 38.41 -9.52 -23.52
CA THR A 22 39.72 -10.00 -23.10
C THR A 22 39.71 -11.51 -23.10
N GLU A 23 40.75 -12.05 -23.74
CA GLU A 23 41.03 -13.47 -23.94
C GLU A 23 41.20 -14.19 -22.60
N GLY A 24 40.47 -15.28 -22.42
CA GLY A 24 40.61 -16.22 -21.32
C GLY A 24 40.54 -17.65 -21.86
N THR A 25 41.62 -18.38 -21.64
CA THR A 25 41.93 -19.73 -22.12
C THR A 25 40.77 -20.74 -22.04
N VAL A 26 40.53 -21.40 -23.17
CA VAL A 26 39.55 -22.48 -23.36
C VAL A 26 39.97 -23.70 -22.54
N GLY A 27 39.33 -23.90 -21.38
CA GLY A 27 39.22 -25.22 -20.78
C GLY A 27 38.22 -26.05 -21.60
N GLU A 28 38.58 -27.29 -21.90
CA GLU A 28 37.78 -28.24 -22.70
C GLU A 28 36.32 -28.28 -22.21
N VAL A 29 35.43 -27.69 -23.01
CA VAL A 29 33.99 -27.83 -22.83
C VAL A 29 33.60 -29.11 -23.57
N GLY A 30 33.14 -30.13 -22.82
CA GLY A 30 32.51 -31.31 -23.40
C GLY A 30 31.38 -30.92 -24.36
N PRO A 31 30.93 -31.81 -25.27
CA PRO A 31 29.98 -31.47 -26.31
C PRO A 31 28.70 -30.89 -25.68
N VAL A 32 28.51 -29.58 -25.84
CA VAL A 32 27.28 -28.89 -25.48
C VAL A 32 26.24 -29.33 -26.50
N PHE A 33 25.55 -30.45 -26.22
CA PHE A 33 24.38 -30.87 -26.98
C PHE A 33 23.25 -29.88 -26.70
N GLY A 34 23.27 -28.75 -27.41
CA GLY A 34 22.09 -27.92 -27.59
C GLY A 34 21.09 -28.60 -28.52
N PRO A 35 19.82 -28.21 -28.48
CA PRO A 35 18.80 -28.78 -29.36
C PRO A 35 19.14 -28.43 -30.81
N GLU A 36 18.82 -29.32 -31.76
CA GLU A 36 18.99 -29.02 -33.19
C GLU A 36 18.20 -27.76 -33.55
N VAL A 37 18.94 -26.70 -33.91
CA VAL A 37 18.35 -25.41 -34.27
C VAL A 37 17.76 -25.53 -35.68
N PRO A 38 16.44 -25.29 -35.89
CA PRO A 38 15.82 -25.40 -37.21
C PRO A 38 16.54 -24.57 -38.28
N GLN A 39 16.66 -25.08 -39.52
CA GLN A 39 17.39 -24.39 -40.60
C GLN A 39 16.89 -22.96 -40.87
N ALA A 40 15.59 -22.69 -40.70
CA ALA A 40 15.04 -21.35 -40.83
C ALA A 40 15.61 -20.38 -39.78
N VAL A 41 15.83 -20.86 -38.55
CA VAL A 41 16.45 -20.09 -37.46
C VAL A 41 17.92 -19.80 -37.78
N GLN A 42 18.64 -20.78 -38.31
CA GLN A 42 20.05 -20.61 -38.67
C GLN A 42 20.25 -19.54 -39.75
N ARG A 43 19.36 -19.49 -40.76
CA ARG A 43 19.43 -18.47 -41.83
C ARG A 43 19.20 -17.05 -41.30
N GLU A 44 18.22 -16.87 -40.42
CA GLU A 44 17.94 -15.56 -39.82
C GLU A 44 19.07 -15.10 -38.90
N ILE A 45 19.65 -15.99 -38.09
CA ILE A 45 20.82 -15.67 -37.26
C ILE A 45 22.01 -15.28 -38.14
N ALA A 46 22.25 -15.99 -39.25
CA ALA A 46 23.35 -15.65 -40.16
C ALA A 46 23.16 -14.28 -40.84
N GLN A 47 21.93 -13.89 -41.15
CA GLN A 47 21.63 -12.61 -41.80
C GLN A 47 21.59 -11.42 -40.83
N TYR A 48 21.03 -11.61 -39.63
CA TYR A 48 20.72 -10.51 -38.70
C TYR A 48 21.52 -10.56 -37.39
N GLY A 49 22.28 -11.63 -37.13
CA GLY A 49 23.04 -11.84 -35.90
C GLY A 49 22.19 -12.31 -34.70
N PHE A 50 20.86 -12.28 -34.81
CA PHE A 50 19.95 -12.77 -33.78
C PHE A 50 18.60 -13.17 -34.38
N ARG A 51 17.79 -13.92 -33.63
CA ARG A 51 16.38 -14.21 -33.94
C ARG A 51 15.52 -14.04 -32.71
N ILE A 52 14.36 -13.40 -32.88
CA ILE A 52 13.33 -13.31 -31.85
C ILE A 52 12.43 -14.55 -31.93
N ILE A 53 12.28 -15.26 -30.81
CA ILE A 53 11.33 -16.37 -30.69
C ILE A 53 10.21 -15.93 -29.75
N ASN A 54 9.00 -15.84 -30.28
CA ASN A 54 7.83 -15.54 -29.48
C ASN A 54 7.45 -16.79 -28.66
N LYS A 55 7.76 -16.77 -27.37
CA LYS A 55 7.31 -17.75 -26.37
C LYS A 55 6.83 -17.01 -25.14
N THR A 56 5.82 -17.57 -24.48
CA THR A 56 5.26 -17.02 -23.24
C THR A 56 5.61 -17.96 -22.09
N TYR A 57 6.15 -17.39 -21.01
CA TYR A 57 6.44 -18.10 -19.77
C TYR A 57 5.78 -17.36 -18.61
N SER A 58 5.40 -18.10 -17.56
CA SER A 58 4.80 -17.54 -16.35
C SER A 58 5.79 -16.72 -15.50
N SER A 59 7.08 -16.99 -15.61
CA SER A 59 8.14 -16.28 -14.90
C SER A 59 9.49 -16.46 -15.59
N PHE A 60 10.47 -15.63 -15.24
CA PHE A 60 11.87 -15.83 -15.65
C PHE A 60 12.41 -17.19 -15.23
N PHE A 61 12.05 -17.68 -14.03
CA PHE A 61 12.42 -19.02 -13.57
C PHE A 61 11.96 -20.10 -14.55
N SER A 62 10.71 -20.00 -15.03
CA SER A 62 10.14 -21.00 -15.96
C SER A 62 10.87 -21.02 -17.31
N LEU A 63 11.31 -19.84 -17.79
CA LEU A 63 12.12 -19.72 -19.01
C LEU A 63 13.51 -20.34 -18.82
N TYR A 64 14.17 -20.02 -17.71
CA TYR A 64 15.54 -20.48 -17.44
C TYR A 64 15.58 -21.98 -17.13
N ASP A 65 14.59 -22.51 -16.42
CA ASP A 65 14.45 -23.94 -16.16
C ASP A 65 14.25 -24.72 -17.47
N ALA A 66 13.36 -24.23 -18.35
CA ALA A 66 13.14 -24.82 -19.67
C ALA A 66 14.40 -24.80 -20.54
N ASN A 67 15.15 -23.69 -20.54
CA ASN A 67 16.41 -23.59 -21.28
C ASN A 67 17.47 -24.55 -20.72
N TYR A 68 17.57 -24.68 -19.39
CA TYR A 68 18.50 -25.61 -18.73
C TYR A 68 18.23 -27.06 -19.15
N HIS A 69 16.97 -27.49 -19.06
CA HIS A 69 16.56 -28.84 -19.47
C HIS A 69 16.71 -29.10 -20.98
N ALA A 70 16.59 -28.05 -21.79
CA ALA A 70 16.77 -28.15 -23.23
C ALA A 70 18.25 -28.04 -23.67
N GLY A 71 19.20 -27.81 -22.76
CA GLY A 71 20.61 -27.58 -23.11
C GLY A 71 20.84 -26.27 -23.88
N ILE A 72 19.93 -25.30 -23.77
CA ILE A 72 20.04 -24.00 -24.41
C ILE A 72 20.85 -23.06 -23.51
N PRO A 73 21.97 -22.49 -23.99
CA PRO A 73 22.74 -21.49 -23.23
C PRO A 73 21.89 -20.27 -22.87
N GLN A 74 22.10 -19.74 -21.67
CA GLN A 74 21.31 -18.64 -21.12
C GLN A 74 22.15 -17.38 -20.97
N PHE A 75 21.60 -16.25 -21.39
CA PHE A 75 22.14 -14.93 -21.10
C PHE A 75 21.19 -14.26 -20.11
N ILE A 76 21.62 -14.13 -18.86
CA ILE A 76 20.81 -13.54 -17.78
C ILE A 76 21.11 -12.04 -17.73
N THR A 77 20.09 -11.22 -17.96
CA THR A 77 20.16 -9.76 -17.88
C THR A 77 19.74 -9.23 -16.51
N THR A 78 20.02 -7.95 -16.25
CA THR A 78 19.72 -7.27 -14.98
C THR A 78 18.22 -7.19 -14.68
N ASP A 79 17.36 -7.26 -15.70
CA ASP A 79 15.90 -7.32 -15.56
C ASP A 79 15.42 -8.50 -14.71
N CYS A 80 16.12 -9.64 -14.76
CA CYS A 80 15.87 -10.79 -13.90
C CYS A 80 16.06 -10.41 -12.43
N VAL A 81 17.16 -9.71 -12.11
CA VAL A 81 17.44 -9.23 -10.75
C VAL A 81 16.38 -8.22 -10.30
N LEU A 82 15.98 -7.29 -11.18
CA LEU A 82 14.92 -6.31 -10.90
C LEU A 82 13.56 -6.99 -10.66
N TYR A 83 13.21 -7.99 -11.48
CA TYR A 83 11.99 -8.78 -11.32
C TYR A 83 11.99 -9.54 -9.98
N LEU A 84 13.07 -10.25 -9.65
CA LEU A 84 13.18 -10.97 -8.38
C LEU A 84 13.12 -10.02 -7.19
N SER A 85 13.78 -8.86 -7.28
CA SER A 85 13.71 -7.80 -6.27
C SER A 85 12.27 -7.31 -6.07
N HIS A 86 11.54 -7.05 -7.16
CA HIS A 86 10.13 -6.65 -7.09
C HIS A 86 9.25 -7.72 -6.44
N VAL A 87 9.43 -9.00 -6.81
CA VAL A 87 8.67 -10.11 -6.22
C VAL A 87 8.97 -10.24 -4.73
N ALA A 88 10.24 -10.15 -4.33
CA ALA A 88 10.67 -10.24 -2.94
C ALA A 88 10.12 -9.08 -2.11
N VAL A 89 10.29 -7.83 -2.56
CA VAL A 89 9.76 -6.64 -1.88
C VAL A 89 8.23 -6.71 -1.75
N SER A 90 7.53 -7.08 -2.81
CA SER A 90 6.07 -7.23 -2.78
C SER A 90 5.63 -8.30 -1.79
N ALA A 91 6.34 -9.43 -1.71
CA ALA A 91 6.05 -10.48 -0.73
C ALA A 91 6.30 -10.01 0.70
N SER A 92 7.39 -9.29 0.95
CA SER A 92 7.72 -8.73 2.26
C SER A 92 6.68 -7.71 2.72
N ILE A 93 6.24 -6.79 1.84
CA ILE A 93 5.20 -5.80 2.17
C ILE A 93 3.90 -6.51 2.53
N ARG A 94 3.47 -7.51 1.74
CA ARG A 94 2.26 -8.30 2.06
C ARG A 94 2.34 -8.96 3.43
N ALA A 95 3.49 -9.57 3.74
CA ALA A 95 3.70 -10.24 5.02
C ALA A 95 3.67 -9.24 6.19
N LEU A 96 4.25 -8.05 6.02
CA LEU A 96 4.21 -6.98 7.01
C LEU A 96 2.81 -6.39 7.19
N GLU A 97 2.08 -6.17 6.10
CA GLU A 97 0.74 -5.61 6.14
C GLU A 97 -0.23 -6.48 6.94
N LEU A 98 -0.30 -7.79 6.67
CA LEU A 98 -1.16 -8.71 7.43
C LEU A 98 -0.57 -9.10 8.78
N GLY A 99 0.73 -9.41 8.83
CA GLY A 99 1.35 -9.97 10.03
C GLY A 99 1.59 -8.94 11.13
N TYR A 100 1.70 -7.65 10.77
CA TYR A 100 2.08 -6.60 11.72
C TYR A 100 1.21 -5.34 11.63
N MET A 101 1.10 -4.73 10.45
CA MET A 101 0.49 -3.41 10.31
C MET A 101 -1.01 -3.44 10.56
N SER A 102 -1.72 -4.44 10.04
CA SER A 102 -3.16 -4.62 10.24
C SER A 102 -3.48 -4.83 11.72
N PRO A 103 -2.87 -5.81 12.45
CA PRO A 103 -3.08 -5.95 13.89
C PRO A 103 -2.71 -4.70 14.70
N THR A 104 -1.60 -4.04 14.37
CA THR A 104 -1.14 -2.84 15.09
C THR A 104 -2.09 -1.67 14.87
N LEU A 105 -2.56 -1.45 13.63
CA LEU A 105 -3.58 -0.45 13.30
C LEU A 105 -4.89 -0.74 14.03
N HIS A 106 -5.28 -2.01 14.07
CA HIS A 106 -6.49 -2.44 14.75
C HIS A 106 -6.41 -2.16 16.27
N GLY A 107 -5.29 -2.51 16.90
CA GLY A 107 -5.00 -2.19 18.29
C GLY A 107 -5.03 -0.68 18.57
N PHE A 108 -4.37 0.10 17.71
CA PHE A 108 -4.36 1.56 17.78
C PHE A 108 -5.78 2.15 17.75
N LEU A 109 -6.61 1.75 16.78
CA LEU A 109 -7.97 2.27 16.64
C LEU A 109 -8.87 1.87 17.82
N ARG A 110 -8.75 0.64 18.33
CA ARG A 110 -9.52 0.19 19.50
C ARG A 110 -9.11 0.91 20.77
N ARG A 111 -7.81 1.16 20.97
CA ARG A 111 -7.32 1.95 22.11
C ARG A 111 -7.81 3.39 22.02
N PHE A 112 -7.68 4.00 20.84
CA PHE A 112 -8.19 5.35 20.60
C PHE A 112 -9.69 5.44 20.88
N TRP A 113 -10.46 4.46 20.40
CA TRP A 113 -11.89 4.35 20.64
C TRP A 113 -12.24 4.28 22.14
N ALA A 114 -11.51 3.47 22.92
CA ALA A 114 -11.70 3.37 24.35
C ALA A 114 -11.41 4.70 25.07
N LEU A 115 -10.30 5.35 24.73
CA LEU A 115 -9.92 6.66 25.28
C LEU A 115 -10.95 7.73 24.92
N GLY A 116 -11.44 7.73 23.68
CA GLY A 116 -12.45 8.68 23.23
C GLY A 116 -13.80 8.52 23.96
N LYS A 117 -14.21 7.29 24.30
CA LYS A 117 -15.38 7.08 25.16
C LYS A 117 -15.14 7.59 26.58
N GLN A 118 -14.00 7.26 27.18
CA GLN A 118 -13.69 7.71 28.54
C GLN A 118 -13.60 9.24 28.63
N ALA A 119 -13.00 9.89 27.64
CA ALA A 119 -12.94 11.35 27.57
C ALA A 119 -14.34 11.98 27.48
N HIS A 120 -15.28 11.32 26.78
CA HIS A 120 -16.67 11.77 26.74
C HIS A 120 -17.36 11.68 28.10
N GLU A 121 -17.11 10.61 28.86
CA GLU A 121 -17.63 10.46 30.23
C GLU A 121 -17.07 11.51 31.21
N GLN A 122 -15.86 12.02 30.95
CA GLN A 122 -15.18 13.04 31.76
C GLN A 122 -15.56 14.49 31.40
N GLU A 123 -16.65 14.68 30.66
CA GLU A 123 -17.20 15.97 30.23
C GLU A 123 -16.21 16.82 29.40
N ILE A 124 -16.27 16.64 28.08
CA ILE A 124 -15.50 17.41 27.10
C ILE A 124 -15.99 18.88 27.08
N PRO A 125 -15.10 19.88 26.99
CA PRO A 125 -15.49 21.29 26.83
C PRO A 125 -16.44 21.49 25.64
N ASP A 126 -17.47 22.34 25.80
CA ASP A 126 -18.52 22.53 24.79
C ASP A 126 -17.97 22.88 23.40
N ASN A 127 -16.93 23.70 23.34
CA ASN A 127 -16.28 24.11 22.09
C ASN A 127 -15.51 22.98 21.38
N GLN A 128 -15.31 21.83 22.02
CA GLN A 128 -14.61 20.65 21.46
C GLN A 128 -15.54 19.47 21.21
N LYS A 129 -16.80 19.50 21.70
CA LYS A 129 -17.74 18.37 21.60
C LYS A 129 -18.00 17.96 20.15
N ALA A 130 -18.21 18.92 19.25
CA ALA A 130 -18.46 18.63 17.83
C ALA A 130 -17.24 17.99 17.14
N ALA A 131 -16.03 18.52 17.38
CA ALA A 131 -14.80 17.98 16.83
C ALA A 131 -14.52 16.55 17.33
N TRP A 132 -14.69 16.30 18.63
CA TRP A 132 -14.54 14.96 19.21
C TRP A 132 -15.54 13.96 18.65
N LYS A 133 -16.79 14.39 18.45
CA LYS A 133 -17.81 13.56 17.82
C LYS A 133 -17.44 13.18 16.38
N ALA A 134 -16.95 14.14 15.58
CA ALA A 134 -16.47 13.88 14.22
C ALA A 134 -15.27 12.91 14.19
N ILE A 135 -14.31 13.08 15.11
CA ILE A 135 -13.20 12.13 15.31
C ILE A 135 -13.72 10.72 15.60
N LEU A 136 -14.64 10.60 16.57
CA LEU A 136 -15.20 9.30 16.97
C LEU A 136 -15.95 8.64 15.81
N ALA A 137 -16.73 9.39 15.03
CA ALA A 137 -17.41 8.87 13.84
C ALA A 137 -16.40 8.31 12.82
N ARG A 138 -15.31 9.04 12.59
CA ARG A 138 -14.25 8.63 11.64
C ARG A 138 -13.52 7.37 12.10
N ILE A 139 -13.17 7.27 13.39
CA ILE A 139 -12.56 6.08 13.99
C ILE A 139 -13.53 4.89 13.97
N TYR A 140 -14.81 5.12 14.27
CA TYR A 140 -15.84 4.07 14.24
C TYR A 140 -15.98 3.45 12.85
N VAL A 141 -16.02 4.26 11.79
CA VAL A 141 -16.02 3.77 10.40
C VAL A 141 -14.78 2.93 10.12
N ALA A 142 -13.59 3.39 10.53
CA ALA A 142 -12.35 2.62 10.35
C ALA A 142 -12.39 1.25 11.05
N CYS A 143 -12.84 1.20 12.30
CA CYS A 143 -13.01 -0.06 13.03
C CYS A 143 -14.02 -0.98 12.33
N LYS A 144 -15.17 -0.46 11.88
CA LYS A 144 -16.18 -1.23 11.14
C LYS A 144 -15.65 -1.77 9.81
N LEU A 145 -14.78 -1.03 9.12
CA LEU A 145 -14.10 -1.49 7.91
C LEU A 145 -13.11 -2.62 8.19
N LEU A 146 -12.39 -2.57 9.33
CA LEU A 146 -11.52 -3.67 9.77
C LEU A 146 -12.28 -4.93 10.23
N GLY A 147 -13.61 -4.86 10.32
CA GLY A 147 -14.47 -5.99 10.69
C GLY A 147 -14.86 -6.02 12.16
N ASP A 148 -14.70 -4.91 12.89
CA ASP A 148 -15.12 -4.85 14.28
C ASP A 148 -16.63 -4.83 14.46
N ASP A 149 -17.12 -5.70 15.34
CA ASP A 149 -18.49 -5.64 15.82
C ASP A 149 -18.62 -4.72 17.04
N LEU A 150 -18.31 -3.43 16.85
CA LEU A 150 -18.55 -2.41 17.88
C LEU A 150 -20.02 -1.95 17.85
N PRO A 151 -20.69 -1.83 19.01
CA PRO A 151 -21.99 -1.18 19.07
C PRO A 151 -21.85 0.31 18.74
N LEU A 152 -22.87 0.87 18.10
CA LEU A 152 -22.95 2.31 17.89
C LEU A 152 -23.09 3.01 19.25
N PRO A 153 -22.21 3.97 19.61
CA PRO A 153 -22.34 4.68 20.87
C PRO A 153 -23.44 5.75 20.79
N ALA A 154 -24.04 6.08 21.94
CA ALA A 154 -25.10 7.07 22.05
C ALA A 154 -24.76 8.42 21.41
N ILE A 155 -23.50 8.87 21.53
CA ILE A 155 -23.03 10.14 20.93
C ILE A 155 -23.12 10.18 19.40
N LEU A 156 -23.16 9.01 18.74
CA LEU A 156 -23.23 8.88 17.28
C LEU A 156 -24.62 8.41 16.79
N GLU A 157 -25.60 8.25 17.67
CA GLU A 157 -26.94 7.75 17.29
C GLU A 157 -27.63 8.65 16.26
N ASP A 158 -27.51 9.97 16.40
CA ASP A 158 -28.03 10.94 15.44
C ASP A 158 -27.28 10.93 14.09
N GLN A 159 -26.09 10.31 14.04
CA GLN A 159 -25.30 10.12 12.82
C GLN A 159 -25.36 8.68 12.27
N ALA A 160 -26.21 7.82 12.85
CA ALA A 160 -26.28 6.39 12.49
C ALA A 160 -26.51 6.18 10.98
N HIS A 161 -27.41 6.98 10.38
CA HIS A 161 -27.71 6.92 8.96
C HIS A 161 -26.51 7.35 8.11
N GLN A 162 -25.87 8.48 8.43
CA GLN A 162 -24.69 8.94 7.70
C GLN A 162 -23.54 7.93 7.76
N ILE A 163 -23.32 7.31 8.93
CA ILE A 163 -22.31 6.27 9.09
C ILE A 163 -22.63 5.03 8.24
N GLY A 164 -23.89 4.62 8.22
CA GLY A 164 -24.34 3.49 7.38
C GLY A 164 -24.13 3.75 5.90
N GLU A 165 -24.50 4.94 5.42
CA GLU A 165 -24.28 5.33 4.02
C GLU A 165 -22.79 5.48 3.68
N GLU A 166 -21.97 6.03 4.59
CA GLU A 166 -20.51 6.11 4.37
C GLU A 166 -19.90 4.71 4.19
N LEU A 167 -20.26 3.77 5.06
CA LEU A 167 -19.79 2.38 4.96
C LEU A 167 -20.25 1.73 3.64
N ARG A 168 -21.47 2.02 3.18
CA ARG A 168 -21.99 1.53 1.90
C ARG A 168 -21.19 2.10 0.73
N LEU A 169 -21.00 3.42 0.68
CA LEU A 169 -20.24 4.09 -0.38
C LEU A 169 -18.79 3.57 -0.47
N ILE A 170 -18.12 3.38 0.67
CA ILE A 170 -16.77 2.81 0.73
C ILE A 170 -16.73 1.38 0.21
N ARG A 171 -17.71 0.54 0.57
CA ARG A 171 -17.77 -0.86 0.16
C ARG A 171 -18.10 -1.01 -1.33
N ASP A 172 -19.03 -0.21 -1.83
CA ASP A 172 -19.42 -0.19 -3.24
C ASP A 172 -18.27 0.33 -4.12
N ALA A 173 -17.48 1.28 -3.59
CA ALA A 173 -16.29 1.85 -4.21
C ALA A 173 -16.55 2.35 -5.65
N GLN A 174 -17.67 3.06 -5.85
CA GLN A 174 -18.11 3.58 -7.15
C GLN A 174 -18.26 5.09 -7.15
N GLY A 175 -17.76 5.70 -8.23
CA GLY A 175 -17.99 7.11 -8.56
C GLY A 175 -17.46 8.13 -7.54
N PRO A 176 -17.51 9.41 -7.89
CA PRO A 176 -17.44 10.49 -6.92
C PRO A 176 -18.81 10.70 -6.26
N ASP A 177 -18.82 10.94 -4.95
CA ASP A 177 -20.02 11.39 -4.22
C ASP A 177 -19.61 12.29 -3.05
N THR A 178 -20.55 13.04 -2.48
CA THR A 178 -20.30 13.82 -1.27
C THR A 178 -20.34 12.89 -0.07
N SER A 179 -19.27 12.87 0.73
CA SER A 179 -19.24 12.07 1.95
C SER A 179 -20.31 12.54 2.93
N PRO A 180 -21.24 11.65 3.36
CA PRO A 180 -22.27 12.01 4.34
C PRO A 180 -21.71 12.35 5.72
N LEU A 181 -20.49 11.88 6.06
CA LEU A 181 -19.82 12.22 7.32
C LEU A 181 -18.91 13.44 7.23
N LEU A 182 -18.18 13.59 6.12
CA LEU A 182 -17.16 14.64 5.99
C LEU A 182 -17.69 15.89 5.28
N GLY A 183 -18.82 15.78 4.59
CA GLY A 183 -19.49 16.91 3.93
C GLY A 183 -18.75 17.44 2.69
N TYR A 184 -17.79 16.70 2.15
CA TYR A 184 -17.06 17.09 0.94
C TYR A 184 -16.99 15.95 -0.10
N PRO A 185 -16.74 16.27 -1.39
CA PRO A 185 -16.64 15.26 -2.44
C PRO A 185 -15.47 14.30 -2.22
N VAL A 186 -15.77 13.00 -2.19
CA VAL A 186 -14.81 11.91 -2.12
C VAL A 186 -14.94 11.06 -3.38
N ASP A 187 -13.80 10.71 -3.98
CA ASP A 187 -13.76 9.75 -5.08
C ASP A 187 -13.68 8.33 -4.51
N TYR A 188 -14.84 7.67 -4.43
CA TYR A 188 -14.97 6.34 -3.83
C TYR A 188 -14.33 5.23 -4.68
N VAL A 189 -14.02 5.49 -5.96
CA VAL A 189 -13.26 4.55 -6.82
C VAL A 189 -11.87 4.25 -6.24
N GLN A 190 -11.36 5.14 -5.39
CA GLN A 190 -10.07 4.93 -4.74
C GLN A 190 -10.10 3.86 -3.64
N PHE A 191 -11.29 3.44 -3.17
CA PHE A 191 -11.48 2.37 -2.20
C PHE A 191 -11.60 0.99 -2.85
N LYS A 192 -11.61 0.91 -4.19
CA LYS A 192 -11.61 -0.36 -4.92
C LYS A 192 -10.27 -1.08 -4.70
N PRO A 193 -10.25 -2.28 -4.07
CA PRO A 193 -9.02 -3.03 -3.87
C PRO A 193 -8.36 -3.39 -5.21
N ARG A 194 -7.03 -3.40 -5.25
CA ARG A 194 -6.23 -3.75 -6.43
C ARG A 194 -5.03 -4.59 -6.03
N GLY A 195 -4.50 -5.36 -6.98
CA GLY A 195 -3.30 -6.17 -6.76
C GLY A 195 -3.52 -7.19 -5.64
N HIS A 196 -2.62 -7.25 -4.67
CA HIS A 196 -2.73 -8.22 -3.59
C HIS A 196 -3.87 -7.95 -2.60
N TYR A 197 -4.46 -6.75 -2.61
CA TYR A 197 -5.57 -6.43 -1.72
C TYR A 197 -6.85 -7.21 -2.06
N THR A 198 -6.91 -7.87 -3.23
CA THR A 198 -8.02 -8.75 -3.64
C THR A 198 -7.81 -10.21 -3.26
N ILE A 199 -6.69 -10.57 -2.61
CA ILE A 199 -6.35 -11.97 -2.30
C ILE A 199 -7.23 -12.53 -1.17
N SER A 200 -7.58 -11.68 -0.19
CA SER A 200 -8.42 -12.09 0.93
C SER A 200 -9.34 -10.94 1.36
N GLU A 201 -10.42 -11.29 2.05
CA GLU A 201 -11.32 -10.30 2.65
C GLU A 201 -10.60 -9.45 3.69
N GLU A 202 -9.68 -10.03 4.45
CA GLU A 202 -8.87 -9.31 5.45
C GLU A 202 -8.02 -8.20 4.80
N PHE A 203 -7.36 -8.51 3.67
CA PHE A 203 -6.63 -7.52 2.90
C PHE A 203 -7.54 -6.42 2.34
N THR A 204 -8.73 -6.78 1.88
CA THR A 204 -9.73 -5.82 1.39
C THR A 204 -10.17 -4.88 2.51
N ARG A 205 -10.50 -5.42 3.69
CA ARG A 205 -10.88 -4.66 4.89
C ARG A 205 -9.76 -3.72 5.34
N TYR A 206 -8.54 -4.22 5.45
CA TYR A 206 -7.36 -3.43 5.79
C TYR A 206 -7.14 -2.28 4.80
N PHE A 207 -7.17 -2.57 3.50
CA PHE A 207 -7.00 -1.56 2.45
C PHE A 207 -8.04 -0.44 2.55
N GLN A 208 -9.32 -0.79 2.68
CA GLN A 208 -10.40 0.19 2.80
C GLN A 208 -10.26 1.04 4.06
N ALA A 209 -9.88 0.44 5.20
CA ALA A 209 -9.66 1.16 6.45
C ALA A 209 -8.49 2.14 6.37
N VAL A 210 -7.33 1.70 5.86
CA VAL A 210 -6.17 2.58 5.64
C VAL A 210 -6.53 3.70 4.66
N LYS A 211 -7.26 3.38 3.59
CA LYS A 211 -7.67 4.37 2.60
C LYS A 211 -8.59 5.43 3.21
N TRP A 212 -9.56 5.02 4.02
CA TRP A 212 -10.44 5.92 4.76
C TRP A 212 -9.66 6.84 5.69
N LEU A 213 -8.74 6.27 6.48
CA LEU A 213 -7.91 7.05 7.39
C LEU A 213 -6.97 8.00 6.66
N SER A 214 -6.55 7.68 5.44
CA SER A 214 -5.68 8.52 4.61
C SER A 214 -6.33 9.77 4.02
N LEU A 215 -7.66 9.93 4.12
CA LEU A 215 -8.30 11.17 3.69
C LEU A 215 -7.78 12.35 4.54
N PRO A 216 -7.41 13.49 3.97
CA PRO A 216 -6.79 14.56 4.75
C PRO A 216 -7.82 15.26 5.65
N PHE A 217 -7.32 15.89 6.71
CA PHE A 217 -8.00 17.00 7.38
C PHE A 217 -7.73 18.28 6.60
N ARG A 218 -8.77 19.04 6.27
CA ARG A 218 -8.66 20.34 5.60
C ARG A 218 -8.30 21.39 6.64
N LEU A 219 -7.01 21.61 6.89
CA LEU A 219 -6.54 22.48 7.99
C LEU A 219 -6.91 23.98 7.85
N LEU A 220 -7.41 24.40 6.70
CA LEU A 220 -8.00 25.75 6.53
C LEU A 220 -9.43 25.84 7.08
N ASP A 221 -10.09 24.71 7.26
CA ASP A 221 -11.35 24.60 7.99
C ASP A 221 -11.06 24.51 9.49
N HIS A 222 -11.67 25.40 10.26
CA HIS A 222 -11.42 25.52 11.69
C HIS A 222 -11.76 24.21 12.45
N ASP A 223 -12.87 23.56 12.08
CA ASP A 223 -13.35 22.40 12.81
C ASP A 223 -12.50 21.16 12.49
N GLU A 224 -12.04 21.01 11.25
CA GLU A 224 -11.09 19.96 10.89
C GLU A 224 -9.68 20.20 11.44
N ALA A 225 -9.23 21.47 11.52
CA ALA A 225 -7.97 21.80 12.19
C ALA A 225 -8.03 21.47 13.69
N LEU A 226 -9.15 21.79 14.35
CA LEU A 226 -9.38 21.44 15.74
C LEU A 226 -9.39 19.91 15.92
N GLN A 227 -10.00 19.15 15.01
CA GLN A 227 -9.94 17.69 15.05
C GLN A 227 -8.51 17.16 14.99
N ALA A 228 -7.68 17.66 14.07
CA ALA A 228 -6.28 17.26 13.94
C ALA A 228 -5.46 17.57 15.22
N ILE A 229 -5.69 18.73 15.84
CA ILE A 229 -5.06 19.14 17.10
C ILE A 229 -5.50 18.22 18.25
N LEU A 230 -6.80 17.92 18.37
CA LEU A 230 -7.32 17.07 19.44
C LEU A 230 -6.84 15.62 19.32
N LEU A 231 -6.77 15.08 18.10
CA LEU A 231 -6.15 13.78 17.80
C LEU A 231 -4.69 13.76 18.24
N THR A 232 -3.93 14.79 17.86
CA THR A 232 -2.51 14.95 18.23
C THR A 232 -2.36 15.02 19.74
N ARG A 233 -3.22 15.77 20.43
CA ARG A 233 -3.22 15.85 21.91
C ARG A 233 -3.45 14.51 22.57
N ALA A 234 -4.43 13.75 22.09
CA ALA A 234 -4.74 12.43 22.62
C ALA A 234 -3.57 11.46 22.41
N LEU A 235 -2.91 11.55 21.25
CA LEU A 235 -1.73 10.77 20.93
C LEU A 235 -0.50 11.14 21.80
N ILE A 236 -0.31 12.43 22.10
CA ILE A 236 0.73 12.87 23.06
C ILE A 236 0.39 12.40 24.47
N ALA A 237 -0.87 12.44 24.90
CA ALA A 237 -1.23 12.13 26.26
C ALA A 237 -1.06 10.63 26.63
N ASP A 238 -1.19 9.73 25.66
CA ASP A 238 -1.16 8.28 25.90
C ASP A 238 0.10 7.62 25.30
N GLU A 239 0.95 7.05 26.17
CA GLU A 239 2.24 6.47 25.79
C GLU A 239 2.12 5.27 24.85
N GLU A 240 1.16 4.38 25.10
CA GLU A 240 1.00 3.16 24.31
C GLU A 240 0.40 3.45 22.93
N LEU A 241 -0.57 4.36 22.85
CA LEU A 241 -1.13 4.87 21.60
C LEU A 241 -0.03 5.53 20.76
N ARG A 242 0.84 6.33 21.40
CA ARG A 242 2.00 6.94 20.76
C ARG A 242 2.98 5.90 20.24
N ALA A 243 3.30 4.88 21.04
CA ALA A 243 4.20 3.80 20.64
C ALA A 243 3.65 3.01 19.43
N GLN A 244 2.34 2.72 19.41
CA GLN A 244 1.68 2.06 18.29
C GLN A 244 1.75 2.91 17.01
N TRP A 245 1.46 4.21 17.12
CA TRP A 245 1.59 5.14 15.99
C TRP A 245 3.02 5.23 15.48
N SER A 246 3.99 5.46 16.37
CA SER A 246 5.41 5.57 16.00
C SER A 246 5.93 4.32 15.34
N SER A 247 5.45 3.14 15.74
CA SER A 247 5.82 1.89 15.07
C SER A 247 5.27 1.81 13.63
N LEU A 248 3.98 2.12 13.45
CA LEU A 248 3.36 2.17 12.13
C LEU A 248 4.05 3.20 11.21
N ASP A 249 4.29 4.40 11.73
CA ASP A 249 4.93 5.49 11.00
C ASP A 249 6.36 5.15 10.61
N ALA A 250 7.16 4.57 11.53
CA ALA A 250 8.53 4.15 11.23
C ALA A 250 8.57 3.11 10.10
N LEU A 251 7.64 2.14 10.12
CA LEU A 251 7.57 1.11 9.10
C LEU A 251 7.12 1.65 7.75
N VAL A 252 6.08 2.50 7.73
CA VAL A 252 5.61 3.15 6.50
C VAL A 252 6.68 4.07 5.93
N SER A 253 7.35 4.84 6.77
CA SER A 253 8.45 5.73 6.38
C SER A 253 9.64 4.97 5.82
N PHE A 254 9.96 3.80 6.39
CA PHE A 254 11.00 2.91 5.85
C PHE A 254 10.66 2.39 4.45
N ILE A 255 9.39 2.03 4.20
CA ILE A 255 8.95 1.45 2.92
C ILE A 255 8.75 2.53 1.83
N ALA A 256 8.08 3.62 2.17
CA ALA A 256 7.56 4.61 1.23
C ALA A 256 8.25 5.98 1.30
N GLY A 257 9.18 6.17 2.25
CA GLY A 257 9.78 7.46 2.57
C GLY A 257 8.92 8.29 3.52
N PRO A 258 9.44 9.47 3.95
CA PRO A 258 8.75 10.33 4.91
C PRO A 258 7.41 10.85 4.34
N PRO A 259 6.47 11.23 5.23
CA PRO A 259 5.20 11.82 4.82
C PRO A 259 5.42 13.14 4.07
N ASP A 260 4.61 13.38 3.03
CA ASP A 260 4.60 14.66 2.29
C ASP A 260 3.68 15.71 2.97
N ASP A 261 2.69 15.23 3.74
CA ASP A 261 1.70 16.07 4.45
C ASP A 261 2.15 16.32 5.90
N LEU A 262 1.53 17.32 6.55
CA LEU A 262 1.76 17.60 7.97
C LEU A 262 1.39 16.38 8.81
N ASP A 263 2.33 15.99 9.67
CA ASP A 263 2.22 14.83 10.54
C ASP A 263 2.09 15.25 12.01
N PHE A 264 2.03 14.24 12.87
CA PHE A 264 2.07 14.42 14.31
C PHE A 264 3.26 15.26 14.78
N SER A 265 4.46 15.01 14.23
CA SER A 265 5.68 15.72 14.62
C SER A 265 5.58 17.21 14.30
N SER A 266 4.89 17.55 13.23
CA SER A 266 4.64 18.92 12.79
C SER A 266 3.58 19.63 13.64
N LEU A 267 2.54 18.92 14.08
CA LEU A 267 1.44 19.49 14.87
C LEU A 267 1.72 19.50 16.38
N GLY A 268 2.57 18.61 16.88
CA GLY A 268 2.87 18.46 18.31
C GLY A 268 3.25 19.76 19.03
N PRO A 269 4.09 20.66 18.45
CA PRO A 269 4.42 21.94 19.07
C PRO A 269 3.26 22.94 19.22
N LEU A 270 2.11 22.69 18.57
CA LEU A 270 0.92 23.56 18.60
C LEU A 270 -0.09 23.16 19.68
N VAL A 271 0.16 22.04 20.37
CA VAL A 271 -0.74 21.41 21.36
C VAL A 271 -0.17 21.54 22.76
#